data_AF-A0A433BF03-F1
#
_entry.id   AF-A0A433BF03-F1
#
_cell.length_a   1.000
_cell.length_b   1.000
_cell.length_c   1.000
_cell.angle_alpha   90.00
_cell.angle_beta   90.00
_cell.angle_gamma   90.00
#
_symmetry.space_group_name_H-M   'P 1'
#
loop_
_entity.id
_entity.type
_entity.pdbx_description
1 polymer ?
#
loop_
_entity_poly.entity_id
_entity_poly.type
_entity_poly.pdbx_seq_one_letter_code
_entity_poly.pdbx_strand_id
1 'polypeptide(L)' 'PLGDVLAGPLKHETGLLVAQIDTAELTRARYDFDVVGHYARPDVFSLTVDERPRQSVVFKA' A
#
# COMPACT_ATOMS: atom_id res chain seq x y z
N PRO A 1 -1.32 11.62 -1.35
CA PRO A 1 -2.28 10.50 -1.54
C PRO A 1 -3.51 10.66 -0.63
N LEU A 2 -4.37 11.62 -0.97
CA LEU A 2 -5.47 12.08 -0.11
C LEU A 2 -6.85 11.60 -0.61
N GLY A 3 -6.87 10.64 -1.53
CA GLY A 3 -8.09 10.13 -2.16
C GLY A 3 -8.44 10.80 -3.49
N ASP A 4 -7.61 11.71 -3.98
CA ASP A 4 -7.83 12.39 -5.26
C ASP A 4 -7.69 11.44 -6.45
N VAL A 5 -8.62 11.57 -7.40
CA VAL A 5 -8.57 10.86 -8.68
C VAL A 5 -7.75 11.70 -9.65
N LEU A 6 -6.51 11.28 -9.93
CA LEU A 6 -5.57 12.04 -10.77
C LEU A 6 -5.81 11.87 -12.29
N ALA A 7 -6.49 10.79 -12.70
CA ALA A 7 -6.92 10.57 -14.07
C ALA A 7 -8.18 9.68 -14.13
N GLY A 8 -9.12 10.02 -15.02
CA GLY A 8 -10.33 9.25 -15.27
C GLY A 8 -11.54 9.66 -14.42
N PRO A 9 -12.64 8.87 -14.46
CA PRO A 9 -12.76 7.58 -15.14
C PRO A 9 -12.95 7.73 -16.67
N LEU A 10 -12.27 6.89 -17.44
CA LEU A 10 -12.49 6.74 -18.88
C LEU A 10 -13.68 5.79 -19.09
N LYS A 11 -14.78 6.26 -19.69
CA LYS A 11 -16.01 5.47 -19.82
C LYS A 11 -16.47 5.38 -21.27
N HIS A 12 -16.76 4.16 -21.72
CA HIS A 12 -17.28 3.86 -23.07
C HIS A 12 -16.37 4.31 -24.23
N GLU A 13 -15.07 4.43 -24.00
CA GLU A 13 -14.11 4.90 -25.00
C GLU A 13 -12.74 4.23 -24.85
N THR A 14 -11.94 4.23 -25.92
CA THR A 14 -10.57 3.71 -25.93
C THR A 14 -9.58 4.86 -25.80
N GLY A 15 -8.67 4.76 -24.84
CA GLY A 15 -7.66 5.80 -24.59
C GLY A 15 -6.69 5.40 -23.49
N LEU A 16 -5.68 6.24 -23.29
CA LEU A 16 -4.69 6.09 -22.23
C LEU A 16 -4.94 7.13 -21.14
N LEU A 17 -5.15 6.69 -19.90
CA LEU A 17 -5.14 7.56 -18.73
C LEU A 17 -3.71 7.63 -18.19
N VAL A 18 -3.17 8.84 -18.10
CA VAL A 18 -1.83 9.11 -17.54
C VAL A 18 -1.98 10.16 -16.46
N ALA A 19 -1.26 10.00 -15.37
CA ALA A 19 -1.17 11.00 -14.30
C ALA A 19 0.28 11.15 -13.87
N GLN A 20 0.64 12.36 -13.43
CA GLN A 20 1.90 12.61 -12.76
C GLN A 20 1.72 12.42 -11.25
N ILE A 21 2.69 11.75 -10.63
CA ILE A 21 2.71 11.55 -9.18
C ILE A 21 3.78 12.46 -8.60
N ASP A 22 3.38 13.31 -7.66
CA ASP A 22 4.33 14.03 -6.81
C ASP A 22 4.61 13.21 -5.54
N THR A 23 5.81 12.65 -5.45
CA THR A 23 6.24 11.87 -4.29
C THR A 23 6.49 12.72 -3.05
N ALA A 24 6.67 14.04 -3.18
CA ALA A 24 6.86 14.93 -2.04
C ALA A 24 5.59 15.02 -1.16
N GLU A 25 4.42 14.68 -1.70
CA GLU A 25 3.17 14.57 -0.92
C GLU A 25 3.18 13.47 0.12
N LEU A 26 4.00 12.43 -0.04
CA LEU A 26 4.02 11.29 0.87
C LEU A 26 4.43 11.70 2.29
N THR A 27 5.41 12.58 2.42
CA THR A 27 5.86 13.07 3.72
C THR A 27 4.77 13.89 4.41
N ARG A 28 4.06 14.74 3.65
CA ARG A 28 2.95 15.54 4.19
C ARG A 28 1.79 14.66 4.66
N ALA A 29 1.40 13.68 3.86
CA ALA A 29 0.32 12.77 4.23
C ALA A 29 0.67 11.87 5.43
N ARG A 30 1.93 11.42 5.55
CA ARG A 30 2.39 10.67 6.73
C ARG A 30 2.42 11.52 7.99
N TYR A 31 2.69 12.83 7.87
CA TYR A 31 2.60 13.74 9.01
C TYR A 31 1.19 13.79 9.60
N ASP A 32 0.18 13.81 8.72
CA ASP A 32 -1.23 13.79 9.15
C ASP A 32 -1.63 12.41 9.70
N PHE A 33 -1.16 11.32 9.09
CA PHE A 33 -1.47 9.97 9.55
C PHE A 33 -0.39 8.92 9.24
N ASP A 34 0.32 8.49 10.28
CA ASP A 34 1.33 7.41 10.22
C ASP A 34 0.86 6.15 10.96
N VAL A 35 0.15 5.28 10.25
CA VAL A 35 -0.51 4.08 10.79
C VAL A 35 0.43 3.02 11.38
N VAL A 36 1.65 2.90 10.85
CA VAL A 36 2.65 1.92 11.34
C VAL A 36 3.70 2.55 12.28
N GLY A 37 3.63 3.86 12.52
CA GLY A 37 4.51 4.57 13.45
C GLY A 37 3.75 5.05 14.67
N HIS A 38 3.54 6.37 14.80
CA HIS A 38 2.92 7.00 15.98
C HIS A 38 1.60 6.31 16.35
N TYR A 39 0.73 6.05 15.38
CA TYR A 39 -0.60 5.50 15.64
C TYR A 39 -0.62 3.98 15.82
N ALA A 40 0.53 3.30 15.72
CA ALA A 40 0.57 1.84 15.70
C ALA A 40 0.24 1.16 17.05
N ARG A 41 0.29 1.90 18.18
CA ARG A 41 0.10 1.36 19.55
C ARG A 41 0.82 0.02 19.76
N PRO A 42 2.17 -0.02 19.64
CA PRO A 42 2.94 -1.26 19.76
C PRO A 42 2.87 -1.89 21.16
N ASP A 43 2.38 -1.14 22.16
CA ASP A 43 2.06 -1.62 23.50
C ASP A 43 0.80 -2.51 23.55
N VAL A 44 -0.06 -2.44 22.53
CA VAL A 44 -1.32 -3.22 22.44
C VAL A 44 -1.28 -4.21 21.29
N PHE A 45 -0.80 -3.79 20.12
CA PHE A 45 -0.85 -4.58 18.89
C PHE A 45 0.55 -4.91 18.38
N SER A 46 0.72 -6.15 17.92
CA SER A 46 1.89 -6.57 17.16
C SER A 46 1.47 -7.54 16.05
N LEU A 47 2.18 -7.49 14.92
CA LEU A 47 2.01 -8.39 13.79
C LEU A 47 3.36 -9.00 13.44
N THR A 48 3.41 -10.33 13.32
CA THR A 48 4.58 -11.05 12.80
C THR A 48 4.17 -11.83 11.56
N VAL A 49 4.96 -11.73 10.49
CA VAL A 49 4.70 -12.41 9.22
C VAL A 49 5.75 -13.49 9.01
N ASP A 50 5.30 -14.70 8.67
CA ASP A 50 6.18 -15.80 8.24
C ASP A 50 6.37 -15.74 6.72
N GLU A 51 7.47 -15.15 6.27
CA GLU A 51 7.79 -14.98 4.85
C GLU A 51 8.46 -16.20 4.22
N ARG A 52 8.63 -17.31 4.97
CA ARG A 52 9.26 -18.51 4.42
C ARG A 52 8.41 -19.11 3.30
N PRO A 53 9.02 -19.48 2.16
CA PRO A 53 8.33 -20.23 1.12
C PRO A 53 7.75 -21.53 1.69
N ARG A 54 6.45 -21.76 1.50
CA ARG A 54 5.79 -23.01 1.90
C ARG A 54 5.54 -23.87 0.66
N GLN A 55 6.18 -25.03 0.61
CA GLN A 55 5.95 -26.01 -0.46
C GLN A 55 4.63 -26.74 -0.22
N SER A 56 3.88 -26.99 -1.30
CA SER A 56 2.62 -27.75 -1.23
C SER A 56 2.85 -29.24 -0.92
N VAL A 57 3.98 -29.81 -1.35
CA VAL A 57 4.36 -31.21 -1.11
C VAL A 57 5.87 -31.30 -0.83
N VAL A 58 6.24 -32.10 0.18
CA VAL A 58 7.64 -32.45 0.52
C VAL A 58 7.77 -33.97 0.51
N PHE A 59 8.57 -34.51 -0.41
CA PHE A 59 8.88 -35.94 -0.45
C PHE A 59 10.04 -36.25 0.51
N LYS A 60 9.94 -37.37 1.25
CA LYS A 60 11.00 -37.89 2.12
C LYS A 60 11.46 -39.26 1.61
N ALA A 61 12.74 -39.54 1.75
CA ALA A 61 13.35 -40.85 1.49
C ALA A 61 13.09 -41.82 2.65
#